data_AF-A0A966PL26-F1
#
_entry.id   AF-A0A966PL26-F1
#
_cell.length_a   1.000
_cell.length_b   1.000
_cell.length_c   1.000
_cell.angle_alpha   90.00
_cell.angle_beta   90.00
_cell.angle_gamma   90.00
#
_symmetry.space_group_name_H-M   'P 1'
#
loop_
_entity.id
_entity.type
_entity.pdbx_description
1 polymer ?
#
loop_
_entity_poly.entity_id
_entity_poly.type
_entity_poly.pdbx_seq_one_letter_code
_entity_poly.pdbx_strand_id
1 'polypeptide(L)'
;VYAEFHKWLGRGEMLQPMWDLWKAGDRKGALTAIPNEVVDQLFVHGSAEKCRATIKKYFDNGVTTSSLAIVAFDPEVNFWQCVETLSPSAS
;
A
#
# COMPACT_ATOMS: atom_id res chain seq x y z
N VAL A 1 -11.41 14.06 5.25
CA VAL A 1 -11.34 12.74 5.92
C VAL A 1 -9.97 12.09 5.73
N TYR A 2 -9.57 11.67 4.53
CA TYR A 2 -8.26 11.01 4.32
C TYR A 2 -7.03 11.83 4.73
N ALA A 3 -6.98 13.14 4.43
CA ALA A 3 -5.84 13.98 4.83
C ALA A 3 -5.68 14.06 6.36
N GLU A 4 -6.78 14.28 7.10
CA GLU A 4 -6.75 14.34 8.56
C GLU A 4 -6.40 12.98 9.19
N PHE A 5 -6.85 11.87 8.59
CA PHE A 5 -6.46 10.52 9.02
C PHE A 5 -4.94 10.32 8.93
N HIS A 6 -4.31 10.75 7.82
CA HIS A 6 -2.86 10.65 7.66
C HIS A 6 -2.08 11.57 8.61
N LYS A 7 -2.62 12.74 8.95
CA LYS A 7 -2.03 13.60 10.00
C LYS A 7 -2.05 12.91 11.35
N TRP A 8 -3.19 12.31 11.73
CA TRP A 8 -3.31 11.54 12.97
C TRP A 8 -2.34 10.34 13.01
N LEU A 9 -2.11 9.66 11.87
CA LEU A 9 -1.10 8.61 11.73
C LEU A 9 0.36 9.11 11.74
N GLY A 10 0.61 10.41 11.88
CA GLY A 10 1.96 10.99 11.92
C GLY A 10 2.60 11.22 10.54
N ARG A 11 1.85 11.10 9.44
CA ARG A 11 2.36 11.29 8.05
C ARG A 11 2.15 12.71 7.52
N GLY A 12 1.80 13.66 8.39
CA GLY A 12 1.44 15.02 8.01
C GLY A 12 2.55 15.73 7.26
N GLU A 13 3.76 15.72 7.80
CA GLU A 13 4.92 16.39 7.19
C GLU A 13 5.28 15.81 5.81
N MET A 14 5.27 14.48 5.69
CA MET A 14 5.58 13.77 4.43
C MET A 14 4.59 14.10 3.31
N LEU A 15 3.30 14.26 3.64
CA LEU A 15 2.24 14.46 2.65
C LEU A 15 1.89 15.93 2.41
N GLN A 16 2.42 16.85 3.23
CA GLN A 16 2.13 18.27 3.12
C GLN A 16 2.40 18.84 1.71
N PRO A 17 3.53 18.52 1.03
CA PRO A 17 3.78 19.00 -0.33
C PRO A 17 2.70 18.57 -1.33
N MET A 18 2.24 17.32 -1.26
CA MET A 18 1.18 16.82 -2.13
C MET A 18 -0.14 17.56 -1.89
N TRP A 19 -0.49 17.82 -0.62
CA TRP A 19 -1.72 18.52 -0.28
C TRP A 19 -1.73 19.99 -0.71
N ASP A 20 -0.58 20.67 -0.63
CA ASP A 20 -0.50 22.07 -1.06
C ASP A 20 -0.66 22.19 -2.58
N LEU A 21 -0.03 21.32 -3.36
CA LEU A 21 -0.22 21.24 -4.81
C LEU A 21 -1.66 20.88 -5.17
N TRP A 22 -2.27 19.92 -4.46
CA TRP A 22 -3.66 19.55 -4.67
C TRP A 22 -4.62 20.72 -4.42
N LYS A 23 -4.43 21.46 -3.32
CA LYS A 23 -5.25 22.66 -2.98
C LYS A 23 -5.06 23.77 -3.99
N ALA A 24 -3.86 23.93 -4.54
CA ALA A 24 -3.57 24.88 -5.62
C ALA A 24 -4.17 24.46 -6.98
N GLY A 25 -4.75 23.26 -7.08
CA GLY A 25 -5.35 22.74 -8.31
C GLY A 25 -4.35 22.01 -9.22
N ASP A 26 -3.07 21.96 -8.88
CA ASP A 26 -2.06 21.22 -9.64
C ASP A 26 -2.12 19.72 -9.32
N ARG A 27 -3.00 19.03 -10.04
CA ARG A 27 -3.22 17.59 -9.85
C ARG A 27 -2.02 16.75 -10.31
N LYS A 28 -1.30 17.19 -11.35
CA LYS A 28 -0.12 16.45 -11.84
C LYS A 28 1.01 16.57 -10.83
N GLY A 29 1.31 17.78 -10.37
CA GLY A 29 2.29 18.03 -9.33
C GLY A 29 1.95 17.28 -8.04
N ALA A 30 0.68 17.30 -7.61
CA ALA A 30 0.25 16.56 -6.42
C ALA A 30 0.55 15.05 -6.54
N LEU A 31 0.24 14.43 -7.68
CA LEU A 31 0.55 13.00 -7.90
C LEU A 31 2.05 12.72 -7.88
N THR A 32 2.86 13.57 -8.52
CA THR A 32 4.33 13.45 -8.50
C THR A 32 4.91 13.62 -7.09
N ALA A 33 4.26 14.42 -6.24
CA ALA A 33 4.70 14.69 -4.88
C ALA A 33 4.32 13.60 -3.86
N ILE A 34 3.62 12.52 -4.26
CA ILE A 34 3.32 11.40 -3.36
C ILE A 34 4.63 10.66 -3.05
N PRO A 35 5.08 10.58 -1.78
CA PRO A 35 6.30 9.85 -1.45
C PRO A 35 6.10 8.35 -1.60
N ASN A 36 7.04 7.66 -2.25
CA ASN A 36 7.01 6.20 -2.40
C ASN A 36 6.95 5.47 -1.05
N GLU A 37 7.61 6.01 -0.03
CA GLU A 37 7.58 5.43 1.32
C GLU A 37 6.16 5.37 1.90
N VAL A 38 5.32 6.38 1.63
CA VAL A 38 3.91 6.35 2.08
C VAL A 38 3.15 5.24 1.35
N VAL A 39 3.45 4.97 0.08
CA VAL A 39 2.86 3.87 -0.68
C VAL A 39 3.29 2.52 -0.09
N ASP A 40 4.57 2.34 0.22
CA ASP A 40 5.11 1.13 0.84
C ASP A 40 4.52 0.84 2.22
N GLN A 41 4.18 1.89 2.98
CA GLN A 41 3.53 1.75 4.29
C GLN A 41 2.01 1.50 4.21
N LEU A 42 1.39 1.70 3.05
CA LEU A 42 -0.06 1.55 2.87
C LEU A 42 -0.43 0.28 2.12
N PHE A 43 0.41 -0.16 1.20
CA PHE A 43 0.13 -1.30 0.34
C PHE A 43 1.24 -2.35 0.45
N VAL A 44 0.83 -3.61 0.42
CA VAL A 44 1.76 -4.72 0.18
C VAL A 44 1.82 -4.92 -1.32
N HIS A 45 2.92 -4.51 -1.95
CA HIS A 45 3.07 -4.51 -3.41
C HIS A 45 4.50 -4.87 -3.87
N GLY A 46 4.60 -5.27 -5.13
CA GLY A 46 5.83 -5.74 -5.79
C GLY A 46 5.73 -7.21 -6.19
N SER A 47 6.86 -7.91 -6.19
CA SER A 47 6.89 -9.34 -6.50
C SER A 47 6.11 -10.16 -5.48
N ALA A 48 5.60 -11.32 -5.90
CA ALA A 48 4.92 -12.25 -5.01
C ALA A 48 5.77 -12.62 -3.77
N GLU A 49 7.07 -12.81 -3.95
CA GLU A 49 8.02 -13.08 -2.86
C GLU A 49 8.07 -11.94 -1.84
N LYS A 50 8.18 -10.68 -2.30
CA LYS A 50 8.17 -9.50 -1.42
C LYS A 50 6.85 -9.40 -0.66
N CYS A 51 5.72 -9.65 -1.33
CA CYS A 51 4.40 -9.63 -0.71
C CYS A 51 4.29 -10.70 0.38
N ARG A 52 4.72 -11.94 0.12
CA ARG A 52 4.73 -13.02 1.11
C ARG A 52 5.63 -12.71 2.31
N ALA A 53 6.84 -12.23 2.07
CA ALA A 53 7.75 -11.85 3.15
C ALA A 53 7.15 -10.74 4.02
N THR A 54 6.45 -9.78 3.42
CA THR A 54 5.77 -8.69 4.14
C THR A 54 4.58 -9.21 4.95
N ILE A 55 3.75 -10.07 4.36
CA ILE A 55 2.64 -10.73 5.07
C ILE A 55 3.17 -11.52 6.26
N LYS A 56 4.23 -12.31 6.05
CA LYS A 56 4.87 -13.10 7.12
C LYS A 56 5.32 -12.22 8.30
N LYS A 57 5.85 -11.02 8.06
CA LYS A 57 6.20 -10.09 9.15
C LYS A 57 5.01 -9.76 10.05
N TYR A 58 3.80 -9.62 9.51
CA TYR A 58 2.61 -9.40 10.35
C TYR A 58 2.31 -10.63 11.23
N PHE A 59 2.41 -11.84 10.66
CA PHE A 59 2.21 -13.08 11.41
C PHE A 59 3.28 -13.29 12.49
N ASP A 60 4.54 -13.00 12.16
CA ASP A 60 5.66 -13.04 13.11
C ASP A 60 5.48 -12.04 14.28
N ASN A 61 4.65 -11.01 14.11
CA ASN A 61 4.28 -10.04 15.14
C ASN A 61 2.89 -10.30 15.76
N GLY A 62 2.34 -11.51 15.62
CA GLY A 62 1.16 -11.96 16.36
C GLY A 62 -0.18 -11.86 15.61
N VAL A 63 -0.19 -11.46 14.34
CA VAL A 63 -1.39 -11.64 13.50
C VAL A 63 -1.61 -13.13 13.26
N THR A 64 -2.84 -13.61 13.44
CA THR A 64 -3.18 -15.05 13.24
C THR A 64 -4.07 -15.30 12.05
N THR A 65 -4.67 -14.27 11.46
CA THR A 65 -5.62 -14.39 10.36
C THR A 65 -5.52 -13.18 9.45
N SER A 66 -5.35 -13.41 8.16
CA SER A 66 -5.31 -12.36 7.14
C SER A 66 -6.57 -12.38 6.27
N SER A 67 -7.16 -11.21 6.04
CA SER A 67 -8.12 -10.98 4.95
C SER A 67 -7.46 -10.06 3.93
N LEU A 68 -7.13 -10.61 2.77
CA LEU A 68 -6.37 -9.88 1.74
C LEU A 68 -7.33 -9.32 0.69
N ALA A 69 -7.36 -8.00 0.54
CA ALA A 69 -7.96 -7.34 -0.62
C ALA A 69 -6.92 -7.31 -1.75
N ILE A 70 -6.97 -8.28 -2.65
CA ILE A 70 -6.09 -8.33 -3.82
C ILE A 70 -6.63 -7.36 -4.88
N VAL A 71 -5.80 -6.42 -5.30
CA VAL A 71 -6.15 -5.44 -6.34
C VAL A 71 -5.17 -5.56 -7.50
N ALA A 72 -5.58 -6.26 -8.56
CA ALA A 72 -4.79 -6.46 -9.77
C ALA A 72 -4.95 -5.25 -10.71
N PHE A 73 -4.29 -4.14 -10.38
CA PHE A 73 -4.34 -2.92 -11.21
C PHE A 73 -3.62 -3.09 -12.56
N ASP A 74 -2.65 -4.00 -12.63
CA ASP A 74 -1.92 -4.32 -13.86
C ASP A 74 -2.68 -5.42 -14.63
N PRO A 75 -3.04 -5.19 -15.91
CA PRO A 75 -3.76 -6.18 -16.72
C PRO A 75 -2.98 -7.48 -16.95
N GLU A 76 -1.66 -7.48 -16.78
CA GLU A 76 -0.83 -8.69 -16.89
C GLU A 76 -0.86 -9.55 -15.61
N VAL A 77 -1.36 -9.00 -14.50
CA VAL A 77 -1.44 -9.72 -13.23
C VAL A 77 -2.66 -10.64 -13.20
N ASN A 78 -2.42 -11.95 -13.08
CA ASN A 78 -3.47 -12.93 -12.89
C ASN A 78 -3.96 -12.95 -11.43
N PHE A 79 -5.20 -12.49 -11.21
CA PHE A 79 -5.83 -12.44 -9.89
C PHE A 79 -5.83 -13.79 -9.16
N TRP A 80 -6.18 -14.89 -9.83
CA TRP A 80 -6.29 -16.20 -9.20
C TRP A 80 -4.93 -16.78 -8.81
N GLN A 81 -3.91 -16.54 -9.64
CA GLN A 81 -2.54 -16.87 -9.30
C GLN A 81 -2.07 -16.10 -8.05
N CYS A 82 -2.47 -14.83 -7.89
CA CYS A 82 -2.19 -14.08 -6.67
C CYS A 82 -2.87 -14.71 -5.44
N VAL A 83 -4.14 -15.13 -5.56
CA VAL A 83 -4.87 -15.80 -4.47
C VAL A 83 -4.11 -17.06 -4.01
N GLU A 84 -3.71 -17.91 -4.96
CA GLU A 84 -2.95 -19.12 -4.66
C GLU A 84 -1.60 -18.80 -4.03
N THR A 85 -0.86 -17.85 -4.61
CA THR A 85 0.51 -17.55 -4.19
C THR A 85 0.58 -16.87 -2.83
N LEU A 86 -0.41 -16.03 -2.50
CA LEU A 86 -0.47 -15.27 -1.25
C LEU A 86 -1.28 -15.98 -0.15
N SER A 87 -1.85 -17.16 -0.46
CA SER A 87 -2.54 -17.97 0.55
C SER A 87 -1.60 -18.30 1.72
N PRO A 88 -2.07 -18.26 2.97
CA PRO A 88 -1.28 -18.71 4.13
C PRO A 88 -0.79 -20.17 4.02
N SER A 89 -1.48 -21.00 3.24
CA SER A 89 -1.12 -22.41 3.01
C SER A 89 -0.14 -22.61 1.85
N ALA A 90 0.18 -21.55 1.10
CA ALA A 90 1.07 -21.66 -0.03
C ALA A 90 2.49 -22.00 0.47
N SER A 91 3.07 -23.07 -0.06
CA SER A 91 4.49 -23.41 0.09
C SER A 91 5.36 -22.32 -0.54
#